data_AF-A0A4U8SCQ8-F1
#
_entry.id   AF-A0A4U8SCQ8-F1
#
_cell.length_a   1.000
_cell.length_b   1.000
_cell.length_c   1.000
_cell.angle_alpha   90.00
_cell.angle_beta   90.00
_cell.angle_gamma   90.00
#
_symmetry.space_group_name_H-M   'P 1'
#
loop_
_entity.id
_entity.type
_entity.pdbx_description
1 polymer ?
#
loop_
_entity_poly.entity_id
_entity_poly.type
_entity_poly.pdbx_seq_one_letter_code
_entity_poly.pdbx_strand_id
1 'polypeptide(L)'
;MKKFLALLCVVVLCYAGREAEAINVSKSCQKYTYNKPQSPNMTYKEIVATLQRLGISYYFGFDVSNIRIYHIESLCRVFPQLDDAVNEIKQYIEKAVSEQYSIYALGKISVWDIDKALMFYDSPDYQAEIERIVKKYCKDCK
;
A
#
# COMPACT_ATOMS: atom_id res chain seq x y z
N MET A 1 -9.51 -0.48 20.78
CA MET A 1 -8.12 -0.09 21.11
C MET A 1 -7.09 -0.45 20.03
N LYS A 2 -7.10 -1.65 19.43
CA LYS A 2 -6.16 -2.00 18.33
C LYS A 2 -6.29 -1.11 17.06
N LYS A 3 -7.50 -0.63 16.74
CA LYS A 3 -7.79 0.21 15.56
C LYS A 3 -7.20 1.64 15.65
N PHE A 4 -7.12 2.22 16.86
CA PHE A 4 -6.53 3.54 17.08
C PHE A 4 -5.01 3.53 16.96
N LEU A 5 -4.36 2.43 17.40
CA LEU A 5 -2.91 2.27 17.29
C LEU A 5 -2.44 2.17 15.84
N ALA A 6 -3.21 1.48 14.98
CA ALA A 6 -2.92 1.39 13.55
C ALA A 6 -2.97 2.77 12.86
N LEU A 7 -3.96 3.59 13.21
CA LEU A 7 -4.14 4.94 12.68
C LEU A 7 -3.02 5.89 13.16
N LEU A 8 -2.64 5.80 14.44
CA LEU A 8 -1.55 6.59 15.01
C LEU A 8 -0.20 6.20 14.41
N CYS A 9 0.03 4.92 14.11
CA CYS A 9 1.21 4.49 13.37
C CYS A 9 1.24 5.05 11.95
N VAL A 10 0.12 5.08 11.21
CA VAL A 10 0.09 5.66 9.86
C VAL A 10 0.43 7.16 9.90
N VAL A 11 -0.15 7.91 10.83
CA VAL A 11 0.11 9.35 10.96
C VAL A 11 1.54 9.64 11.44
N VAL A 12 2.05 8.91 12.43
CA VAL A 12 3.40 9.13 12.99
C VAL A 12 4.50 8.70 12.01
N LEU A 13 4.31 7.62 11.25
CA LEU A 13 5.27 7.15 10.25
C LEU A 13 5.37 8.09 9.03
N CYS A 14 4.34 8.88 8.76
CA CYS A 14 4.37 9.90 7.71
C CYS A 14 5.06 11.21 8.14
N TYR A 15 5.10 11.54 9.44
CA TYR A 15 5.54 12.87 9.91
C TYR A 15 6.91 12.92 10.64
N ALA A 16 7.47 11.79 11.07
CA ALA A 16 8.76 11.79 11.77
C ALA A 16 9.95 11.54 10.83
N GLY A 17 10.64 12.61 10.40
CA GLY A 17 12.02 12.53 9.93
C GLY A 17 12.36 13.45 8.75
N ARG A 18 13.22 14.44 9.03
CA ARG A 18 13.97 15.25 8.06
C ARG A 18 14.61 14.38 6.96
N GLU A 19 14.63 14.92 5.75
CA GLU A 19 15.21 14.33 4.52
C GLU A 19 14.61 12.97 4.11
N ALA A 20 13.37 12.98 3.60
CA ALA A 20 12.84 11.86 2.83
C ALA A 20 12.81 12.23 1.35
N GLU A 21 13.62 11.56 0.55
CA GLU A 21 13.42 11.55 -0.90
C GLU A 21 12.06 10.92 -1.21
N ALA A 22 11.25 11.63 -2.00
CA ALA A 22 10.03 11.13 -2.62
C ALA A 22 10.34 9.87 -3.45
N ILE A 23 9.67 8.75 -3.17
CA ILE A 23 9.92 7.47 -3.83
C ILE A 23 9.01 7.32 -5.04
N ASN A 24 9.47 7.74 -6.21
CA ASN A 24 8.77 7.33 -7.43
C ASN A 24 8.86 5.79 -7.59
N VAL A 25 7.77 5.09 -7.27
CA VAL A 25 7.69 3.61 -7.22
C VAL A 25 8.22 3.01 -8.54
N SER A 26 7.99 3.69 -9.68
CA SER A 26 8.37 3.24 -11.04
C SER A 26 9.88 3.12 -11.29
N LYS A 27 10.70 3.83 -10.51
CA LYS A 27 12.17 3.77 -10.56
C LYS A 27 12.75 3.10 -9.31
N SER A 28 11.88 2.65 -8.40
CA SER A 28 12.24 2.28 -7.04
C SER A 28 12.94 0.93 -7.00
N CYS A 29 12.34 -0.14 -7.53
CA CYS A 29 12.86 -1.47 -7.26
C CYS A 29 14.27 -1.68 -7.80
N GLN A 30 14.58 -1.21 -9.01
CA GLN A 30 15.96 -1.21 -9.53
C GLN A 30 16.92 -0.38 -8.67
N LYS A 31 16.51 0.79 -8.17
CA LYS A 31 17.32 1.67 -7.30
C LYS A 31 17.52 1.06 -5.90
N TYR A 32 16.55 0.30 -5.37
CA TYR A 32 16.57 -0.24 -4.00
C TYR A 32 17.20 -1.63 -3.89
N THR A 33 17.26 -2.41 -4.97
CA THR A 33 17.94 -3.72 -4.96
C THR A 33 19.44 -3.60 -5.22
N TYR A 34 19.92 -2.48 -5.76
CA TYR A 34 21.34 -2.26 -6.02
C TYR A 34 22.06 -1.76 -4.75
N ASN A 35 23.07 -2.49 -4.29
CA ASN A 35 24.02 -2.14 -3.21
C ASN A 35 23.52 -2.12 -1.75
N LYS A 36 22.41 -2.77 -1.38
CA LYS A 36 22.01 -2.90 0.04
C LYS A 36 22.29 -4.28 0.63
N PRO A 37 22.73 -4.38 1.90
CA PRO A 37 22.89 -5.66 2.59
C PRO A 37 21.56 -6.42 2.60
N GLN A 38 21.66 -7.74 2.57
CA GLN A 38 20.50 -8.62 2.37
C GLN A 38 19.59 -8.60 3.60
N SER A 39 18.58 -7.73 3.57
CA SER A 39 17.46 -7.76 4.51
C SER A 39 16.73 -9.12 4.41
N PRO A 40 16.14 -9.62 5.51
CA PRO A 40 15.31 -10.82 5.50
C PRO A 40 14.18 -10.69 4.47
N ASN A 41 13.84 -11.79 3.80
CA ASN A 41 12.70 -11.81 2.90
C ASN A 41 11.42 -11.57 3.68
N MET A 42 10.51 -10.76 3.14
CA MET A 42 9.17 -10.62 3.71
C MET A 42 8.39 -11.92 3.54
N THR A 43 7.60 -12.26 4.53
CA THR A 43 6.60 -13.33 4.46
C THR A 43 5.43 -12.91 3.56
N TYR A 44 4.69 -13.89 3.01
CA TYR A 44 3.48 -13.64 2.23
C TYR A 44 2.50 -12.69 2.96
N LYS A 45 2.31 -12.91 4.27
CA LYS A 45 1.42 -12.10 5.11
C LYS A 45 1.88 -10.64 5.23
N GLU A 46 3.18 -10.39 5.33
CA GLU A 46 3.74 -9.04 5.39
C GLU A 46 3.58 -8.31 4.06
N ILE A 47 3.71 -9.02 2.94
CA ILE A 47 3.53 -8.47 1.60
C ILE A 47 2.07 -8.07 1.38
N VAL A 48 1.14 -8.98 1.69
CA VAL A 48 -0.31 -8.69 1.64
C VAL A 48 -0.63 -7.47 2.50
N ALA A 49 -0.18 -7.45 3.76
CA ALA A 49 -0.43 -6.31 4.65
C ALA A 49 0.18 -5.00 4.14
N THR A 50 1.34 -5.06 3.47
CA THR A 50 1.97 -3.88 2.86
C THR A 50 1.16 -3.34 1.70
N LEU A 51 0.74 -4.20 0.76
CA LEU A 51 -0.09 -3.77 -0.36
C LEU A 51 -1.46 -3.26 0.08
N GLN A 52 -2.06 -3.84 1.11
CA GLN A 52 -3.30 -3.32 1.69
C GLN A 52 -3.12 -1.91 2.25
N ARG A 53 -2.01 -1.64 2.96
CA ARG A 53 -1.71 -0.29 3.47
C ARG A 53 -1.52 0.71 2.34
N LEU A 54 -0.83 0.31 1.26
CA LEU A 54 -0.67 1.17 0.08
C LEU A 54 -2.02 1.52 -0.55
N GLY A 55 -2.92 0.53 -0.68
CA GLY A 55 -4.25 0.77 -1.22
C GLY A 55 -5.06 1.74 -0.36
N ILE A 56 -5.11 1.55 0.97
CA ILE A 56 -5.83 2.49 1.85
C ILE A 56 -5.20 3.89 1.86
N SER A 57 -3.88 3.99 1.80
CA SER A 57 -3.25 5.31 1.67
C SER A 57 -3.66 6.00 0.37
N TYR A 58 -3.73 5.24 -0.74
CA TYR A 58 -4.23 5.76 -2.01
C TYR A 58 -5.71 6.17 -1.92
N TYR A 59 -6.56 5.40 -1.23
CA TYR A 59 -7.96 5.74 -0.98
C TYR A 59 -8.09 7.14 -0.34
N PHE A 60 -7.23 7.43 0.65
CA PHE A 60 -7.16 8.76 1.29
C PHE A 60 -6.46 9.83 0.43
N GLY A 61 -6.11 9.53 -0.81
CA GLY A 61 -5.41 10.42 -1.74
C GLY A 61 -3.98 10.77 -1.33
N PHE A 62 -3.38 9.97 -0.45
CA PHE A 62 -1.94 10.08 -0.24
C PHE A 62 -1.22 9.65 -1.50
N ASP A 63 -0.20 10.42 -1.86
CA ASP A 63 0.71 10.03 -2.90
C ASP A 63 1.47 8.78 -2.45
N VAL A 64 1.10 7.62 -3.02
CA VAL A 64 1.73 6.34 -2.70
C VAL A 64 3.21 6.29 -3.05
N SER A 65 3.68 7.21 -3.90
CA SER A 65 5.10 7.41 -4.15
C SER A 65 5.83 8.00 -2.93
N ASN A 66 5.13 8.60 -1.97
CA ASN A 66 5.74 9.17 -0.77
C ASN A 66 5.54 8.31 0.49
N ILE A 67 5.02 7.10 0.34
CA ILE A 67 4.84 6.20 1.49
C ILE A 67 6.16 5.50 1.81
N ARG A 68 6.61 5.64 3.06
CA ARG A 68 7.73 4.87 3.58
C ARG A 68 7.33 3.41 3.73
N ILE A 69 7.79 2.58 2.81
CA ILE A 69 7.71 1.13 2.93
C ILE A 69 8.97 0.66 3.65
N TYR A 70 8.80 0.17 4.88
CA TYR A 70 9.88 -0.54 5.57
C TYR A 70 10.26 -1.77 4.77
N HIS A 71 11.57 -2.00 4.60
CA HIS A 71 12.12 -3.11 3.81
C HIS A 71 11.67 -3.13 2.34
N ILE A 72 11.50 -1.96 1.71
CA ILE A 72 11.17 -1.88 0.28
C ILE A 72 12.13 -2.71 -0.60
N GLU A 73 13.40 -2.85 -0.20
CA GLU A 73 14.36 -3.72 -0.89
C GLU A 73 14.01 -5.22 -0.82
N SER A 74 13.42 -5.68 0.29
CA SER A 74 12.94 -7.05 0.43
C SER A 74 11.66 -7.25 -0.37
N LEU A 75 10.75 -6.27 -0.36
CA LEU A 75 9.54 -6.31 -1.18
C LEU A 75 9.88 -6.38 -2.66
N CYS A 76 10.76 -5.48 -3.14
CA CYS A 76 11.18 -5.44 -4.54
C CYS A 76 11.92 -6.70 -5.01
N ARG A 77 12.57 -7.44 -4.11
CA ARG A 77 13.23 -8.71 -4.45
C ARG A 77 12.24 -9.82 -4.78
N VAL A 78 11.19 -9.96 -3.97
CA VAL A 78 10.15 -10.97 -4.18
C VAL A 78 9.06 -10.49 -5.14
N PHE A 79 9.00 -9.18 -5.36
CA PHE A 79 7.95 -8.49 -6.09
C PHE A 79 8.56 -7.50 -7.10
N PRO A 80 9.25 -7.98 -8.14
CA PRO A 80 9.98 -7.11 -9.09
C PRO A 80 9.05 -6.23 -9.94
N GLN A 81 7.79 -6.64 -10.09
CA GLN A 81 6.73 -5.90 -10.80
C GLN A 81 5.82 -5.13 -9.83
N LEU A 82 6.39 -4.57 -8.75
CA LEU A 82 5.63 -3.87 -7.71
C LEU A 82 4.79 -2.73 -8.29
N ASP A 83 5.29 -2.03 -9.30
CA ASP A 83 4.58 -0.94 -9.96
C ASP A 83 3.31 -1.38 -10.64
N ASP A 84 3.35 -2.50 -11.35
CA ASP A 84 2.19 -3.04 -12.05
C ASP A 84 1.11 -3.44 -11.02
N ALA A 85 1.53 -4.05 -9.90
CA ALA A 85 0.60 -4.37 -8.83
C ALA A 85 0.02 -3.13 -8.14
N VAL A 86 0.84 -2.12 -7.84
CA VAL A 86 0.36 -0.87 -7.24
C VAL A 86 -0.61 -0.16 -8.19
N ASN A 87 -0.35 -0.17 -9.50
CA ASN A 87 -1.27 0.40 -10.49
C ASN A 87 -2.59 -0.38 -10.58
N GLU A 88 -2.55 -1.71 -10.54
CA GLU A 88 -3.77 -2.53 -10.53
C GLU A 88 -4.59 -2.29 -9.26
N ILE A 89 -3.93 -2.11 -8.10
CA ILE A 89 -4.61 -1.72 -6.84
C ILE A 89 -5.30 -0.36 -6.99
N LYS A 90 -4.62 0.63 -7.57
CA LYS A 90 -5.21 1.97 -7.80
C LYS A 90 -6.45 1.89 -8.68
N GLN A 91 -6.35 1.19 -9.82
CA GLN A 91 -7.46 1.01 -10.75
C GLN A 91 -8.66 0.32 -10.09
N TYR A 92 -8.41 -0.71 -9.27
CA TYR A 92 -9.46 -1.37 -8.49
C TYR A 92 -10.14 -0.39 -7.53
N ILE A 93 -9.36 0.39 -6.77
CA ILE A 93 -9.90 1.34 -5.79
C ILE A 93 -10.68 2.46 -6.47
N GLU A 94 -10.16 3.04 -7.56
CA GLU A 94 -10.88 4.04 -8.35
C GLU A 94 -12.23 3.50 -8.80
N LYS A 95 -12.26 2.29 -9.36
CA LYS A 95 -13.49 1.62 -9.79
C LYS A 95 -14.44 1.40 -8.60
N ALA A 96 -13.98 0.74 -7.54
CA ALA A 96 -14.82 0.41 -6.38
C ALA A 96 -15.37 1.67 -5.70
N VAL A 97 -14.58 2.73 -5.57
CA VAL A 97 -15.03 4.00 -4.98
C VAL A 97 -16.00 4.72 -5.90
N SER A 98 -15.82 4.66 -7.23
CA SER A 98 -16.78 5.24 -8.18
C SER A 98 -18.12 4.52 -8.25
N GLU A 99 -18.13 3.20 -8.03
CA GLU A 99 -19.35 2.37 -8.08
C GLU A 99 -20.12 2.42 -6.77
N GLN A 100 -19.42 2.44 -5.63
CA GLN A 100 -20.02 2.38 -4.30
C GLN A 100 -20.25 3.76 -3.68
N TYR A 101 -19.49 4.77 -4.13
CA TYR A 101 -19.54 6.14 -3.64
C TYR A 101 -19.42 7.12 -4.81
N SER A 102 -19.40 8.41 -4.51
CA SER A 102 -18.99 9.40 -5.51
C SER A 102 -17.46 9.45 -5.57
N ILE A 103 -16.89 9.62 -6.77
CA ILE A 103 -15.44 9.83 -6.97
C ILE A 103 -14.88 10.96 -6.09
N TYR A 104 -15.74 11.90 -5.68
CA TYR A 104 -15.41 12.97 -4.74
C TYR A 104 -15.07 12.50 -3.31
N ALA A 105 -15.12 11.20 -3.02
CA ALA A 105 -14.71 10.59 -1.76
C ALA A 105 -13.21 10.22 -1.72
N LEU A 106 -12.56 10.04 -2.89
CA LEU A 106 -11.12 9.85 -2.95
C LEU A 106 -10.39 11.12 -2.50
N GLY A 107 -9.35 10.97 -1.68
CA GLY A 107 -8.52 12.11 -1.27
C GLY A 107 -9.11 13.00 -0.18
N LYS A 108 -10.22 12.59 0.44
CA LYS A 108 -10.79 13.31 1.58
C LYS A 108 -10.50 12.62 2.90
N ILE A 109 -10.07 13.42 3.88
CA ILE A 109 -9.86 12.97 5.26
C ILE A 109 -10.90 13.70 6.12
N SER A 110 -12.12 13.18 6.14
CA SER A 110 -13.13 13.50 7.16
C SER A 110 -13.42 12.26 8.01
N VAL A 111 -14.03 12.44 9.19
CA VAL A 111 -14.39 11.31 10.07
C VAL A 111 -15.28 10.29 9.33
N TRP A 112 -16.20 10.76 8.50
CA TRP A 112 -17.08 9.92 7.68
C TRP A 112 -16.33 9.16 6.58
N ASP A 113 -15.23 9.74 6.07
CA ASP A 113 -14.40 9.10 5.06
C ASP A 113 -13.47 8.05 5.69
N ILE A 114 -13.09 8.24 6.96
CA ILE A 114 -12.33 7.24 7.74
C ILE A 114 -13.17 5.99 7.98
N ASP A 115 -14.43 6.13 8.40
CA ASP A 115 -15.31 4.97 8.62
C ASP A 115 -15.54 4.18 7.32
N LYS A 116 -15.75 4.88 6.20
CA LYS A 116 -15.85 4.24 4.88
C LYS A 116 -14.57 3.55 4.45
N ALA A 117 -13.41 4.16 4.67
CA ALA A 117 -12.12 3.54 4.38
C ALA A 117 -11.88 2.30 5.24
N LEU A 118 -12.30 2.30 6.51
CA LEU A 118 -12.24 1.13 7.38
C LEU A 118 -13.19 0.01 6.92
N MET A 119 -14.42 0.36 6.52
CA MET A 119 -15.36 -0.61 5.95
C MET A 119 -14.84 -1.19 4.64
N PHE A 120 -14.24 -0.36 3.79
CA PHE A 120 -13.60 -0.81 2.55
C PHE A 120 -12.39 -1.71 2.83
N TYR A 121 -11.53 -1.34 3.79
CA TYR A 121 -10.41 -2.15 4.24
C TYR A 121 -10.87 -3.51 4.74
N ASP A 122 -11.89 -3.57 5.60
CA ASP A 122 -12.42 -4.82 6.16
C ASP A 122 -13.27 -5.62 5.14
N SER A 123 -13.51 -5.11 3.92
CA SER A 123 -14.38 -5.76 2.94
C SER A 123 -13.76 -7.04 2.34
N PRO A 124 -14.53 -8.15 2.21
CA PRO A 124 -14.02 -9.38 1.62
C PRO A 124 -13.50 -9.20 0.18
N ASP A 125 -14.14 -8.34 -0.60
CA ASP A 125 -13.79 -8.09 -2.00
C ASP A 125 -12.42 -7.41 -2.11
N TYR A 126 -12.16 -6.39 -1.29
CA TYR A 126 -10.85 -5.75 -1.26
C TYR A 126 -9.76 -6.70 -0.79
N GLN A 127 -10.03 -7.48 0.28
CA GLN A 127 -9.08 -8.45 0.81
C GLN A 127 -8.73 -9.51 -0.24
N ALA A 128 -9.73 -10.07 -0.92
CA ALA A 128 -9.54 -11.05 -1.97
C ALA A 128 -8.80 -10.49 -3.18
N GLU A 129 -9.07 -9.24 -3.55
CA GLU A 129 -8.41 -8.58 -4.68
C GLU A 129 -6.92 -8.35 -4.40
N ILE A 130 -6.56 -7.89 -3.20
CA ILE A 130 -5.15 -7.74 -2.84
C ILE A 130 -4.44 -9.10 -2.87
N GLU A 131 -5.05 -10.16 -2.34
CA GLU A 131 -4.47 -11.49 -2.42
C GLU A 131 -4.30 -11.97 -3.86
N ARG A 132 -5.28 -11.72 -4.74
CA ARG A 132 -5.20 -12.06 -6.17
C ARG A 132 -4.03 -11.35 -6.83
N ILE A 133 -3.86 -10.05 -6.57
CA ILE A 133 -2.75 -9.25 -7.09
C ILE A 133 -1.40 -9.78 -6.56
N VAL A 134 -1.30 -10.10 -5.26
CA VAL A 134 -0.07 -10.69 -4.70
C VAL A 134 0.26 -12.01 -5.40
N LYS A 135 -0.73 -12.91 -5.57
CA LYS A 135 -0.53 -14.21 -6.24
C LYS A 135 -0.14 -14.05 -7.71
N LYS A 136 -0.65 -13.02 -8.39
CA LYS A 136 -0.34 -12.73 -9.80
C LYS A 136 1.13 -12.34 -10.00
N TYR A 137 1.66 -11.49 -9.12
CA TYR A 137 2.97 -10.86 -9.31
C TYR A 137 4.08 -11.43 -8.42
N CYS A 138 3.75 -12.07 -7.30
CA CYS A 138 4.72 -12.78 -6.48
C CYS A 138 4.60 -14.30 -6.62
N LYS A 139 5.38 -14.87 -7.55
CA LYS A 139 5.38 -16.31 -7.85
C LYS A 139 6.09 -17.15 -6.79
N ASP A 140 7.02 -16.55 -6.05
CA ASP A 140 7.88 -17.23 -5.07
C ASP A 140 7.50 -16.92 -3.60
N CYS A 141 6.44 -16.13 -3.37
CA CYS A 141 5.92 -15.88 -2.03
C CYS A 141 5.12 -17.10 -1.56
N LYS A 142 5.76 -18.00 -0.81
CA LYS A 142 5.09 -19.06 -0.05
C LYS A 142 4.78 -18.61 1.37
#